data_AF-A0AA42TYZ5-F1
#
_entry.id   AF-A0AA42TYZ5-F1
#
_cell.length_a   1.000
_cell.length_b   1.000
_cell.length_c   1.000
_cell.angle_alpha   90.00
_cell.angle_beta   90.00
_cell.angle_gamma   90.00
#
_symmetry.space_group_name_H-M   'P 1'
#
loop_
_entity.id
_entity.type
_entity.pdbx_description
1 polymer ?
#
loop_
_entity_poly.entity_id
_entity_poly.type
_entity_poly.pdbx_seq_one_letter_code
_entity_poly.pdbx_strand_id
1 'polypeptide(L)'
;MSSTFINRHWQPRAMLVCHVVAVVLLVSWLWQPTRELWNVFDVWLFKLLNDPVHAGGLWAHIWAIGSMRPVDAGVGVVMLAVMLKADLVFTGPQVRRALFAFLVALIVMLLMRVLFADLVEYMGWQHASPSLVVEGSARLTEMFPAWEERWDLKDSASRSFPGDHASVLLI
;
A
#
# COMPACT_ATOMS: atom_id res chain seq x y z
N MET A 1 -7.63 13.07 -35.32
CA MET A 1 -6.52 13.64 -34.53
C MET A 1 -6.16 12.64 -33.45
N SER A 2 -5.01 11.97 -33.57
CA SER A 2 -4.54 10.99 -32.59
C SER A 2 -3.89 11.74 -31.42
N SER A 3 -4.67 12.04 -30.39
CA SER A 3 -4.13 12.50 -29.11
C SER A 3 -3.47 11.31 -28.43
N THR A 4 -2.18 11.10 -28.69
CA THR A 4 -1.42 10.05 -27.98
C THR A 4 -1.12 10.57 -26.58
N PHE A 5 -2.04 10.33 -25.64
CA PHE A 5 -1.91 10.70 -24.21
C PHE A 5 -0.72 10.01 -23.53
N ILE A 6 -0.23 8.91 -24.10
CA ILE A 6 0.88 8.12 -23.57
C ILE A 6 2.16 8.54 -24.29
N ASN A 7 3.05 9.18 -23.53
CA ASN A 7 4.38 9.54 -24.02
C ASN A 7 5.17 8.26 -24.35
N ARG A 8 5.55 8.11 -25.62
CA ARG A 8 6.33 6.96 -26.12
C ARG A 8 7.84 7.20 -26.10
N HIS A 9 8.28 8.40 -25.73
CA HIS A 9 9.70 8.73 -25.69
C HIS A 9 10.26 8.39 -24.32
N TRP A 10 11.35 7.63 -24.30
CA TRP A 10 12.11 7.37 -23.09
C TRP A 10 12.65 8.68 -22.52
N GLN A 11 12.35 8.98 -21.25
CA GLN A 11 12.80 10.20 -20.57
C GLN A 11 13.80 9.85 -19.46
N PRO A 12 15.08 9.59 -19.80
CA PRO A 12 16.07 9.14 -18.82
C PRO A 12 16.34 10.19 -17.74
N ARG A 13 16.18 11.48 -18.07
CA ARG A 13 16.31 12.58 -17.10
C ARG A 13 15.21 12.53 -16.05
N ALA A 14 13.96 12.34 -16.46
CA ALA A 14 12.84 12.23 -15.53
C ALA A 14 13.00 11.00 -14.64
N MET A 15 13.39 9.86 -15.23
CA MET A 15 13.71 8.65 -14.48
C MET A 15 14.81 8.91 -13.44
N LEU A 16 15.93 9.53 -13.82
CA LEU A 16 17.03 9.84 -12.92
C LEU A 16 16.57 10.75 -11.77
N VAL A 17 15.81 11.81 -12.09
CA VAL A 17 15.27 12.73 -11.07
C VAL A 17 14.39 11.98 -10.08
N CYS A 18 13.48 11.12 -10.54
CA CYS A 18 12.64 10.31 -9.64
C CYS A 18 13.47 9.43 -8.71
N HIS A 19 14.54 8.79 -9.22
CA HIS A 19 15.42 7.96 -8.39
C HIS A 19 16.22 8.80 -7.39
N VAL A 20 16.74 9.96 -7.80
CA VAL A 20 17.44 10.88 -6.90
C VAL A 20 16.51 11.37 -5.80
N VAL A 21 15.27 11.74 -6.13
CA VAL A 21 14.26 12.14 -5.14
C VAL A 21 13.97 11.00 -4.18
N ALA A 22 13.78 9.77 -4.67
CA ALA A 22 13.54 8.61 -3.82
C ALA A 22 14.72 8.34 -2.86
N VAL A 23 15.96 8.43 -3.35
CA VAL A 23 17.18 8.27 -2.54
C VAL A 23 17.28 9.39 -1.50
N VAL A 24 17.04 10.64 -1.88
CA VAL A 24 17.07 11.78 -0.95
C VAL A 24 16.01 11.62 0.14
N LEU A 25 14.79 11.19 -0.22
CA LEU A 25 13.74 10.89 0.76
C LEU A 25 14.19 9.78 1.72
N LEU A 26 14.72 8.66 1.21
CA LEU A 26 15.21 7.56 2.03
C LEU A 26 16.34 7.98 2.97
N VAL A 27 17.33 8.73 2.47
CA VAL A 27 18.44 9.24 3.28
C VAL A 27 17.94 10.22 4.32
N SER A 28 17.03 11.13 3.96
CA SER A 28 16.41 12.07 4.91
C SER A 28 15.62 11.34 5.99
N TRP A 29 15.04 10.18 5.67
CA TRP A 29 14.38 9.35 6.65
C TRP A 29 15.40 8.66 7.55
N LEU A 30 16.46 8.07 7.02
CA LEU A 30 17.49 7.37 7.81
C LEU A 30 18.35 8.28 8.69
N TRP A 31 18.51 9.55 8.30
CA TRP A 31 19.36 10.53 8.99
C TRP A 31 18.69 11.07 10.25
N GLN A 32 19.27 10.80 11.43
CA GLN A 32 18.68 11.08 12.75
C GLN A 32 18.06 12.50 12.90
N PRO A 33 18.76 13.61 12.60
CA PRO A 33 18.18 14.94 12.65
C PRO A 33 16.89 15.16 11.85
N THR A 34 16.77 14.55 10.68
CA THR A 34 15.57 14.67 9.83
C THR A 34 14.55 13.58 10.12
N ARG A 35 14.98 12.42 10.67
CA ARG A 35 14.10 11.36 11.16
C ARG A 35 13.13 11.85 12.22
N GLU A 36 13.56 12.72 13.13
CA GLU A 36 12.68 13.30 14.15
C GLU A 36 11.55 14.13 13.53
N LEU A 37 11.85 14.92 12.49
CA LEU A 37 10.85 15.69 11.75
C LEU A 37 9.84 14.78 11.06
N TRP A 38 10.30 13.67 10.47
CA TRP A 38 9.42 12.66 9.89
C TRP A 38 8.53 12.03 10.95
N ASN A 39 9.05 11.66 12.12
CA ASN A 39 8.25 11.08 13.20
C ASN A 39 7.16 12.06 13.70
N VAL A 40 7.49 13.35 13.85
CA VAL A 40 6.53 14.39 14.23
C VAL A 40 5.45 14.54 13.17
N PHE A 41 5.84 14.58 11.89
CA PHE A 41 4.90 14.65 10.78
C PHE A 41 3.99 13.42 10.73
N ASP A 42 4.54 12.21 10.91
CA ASP A 42 3.81 10.94 10.89
C ASP A 42 2.74 10.93 12.00
N VAL A 43 3.10 11.32 13.22
CA VAL A 43 2.14 11.39 14.35
C VAL A 43 1.08 12.46 14.12
N TRP A 44 1.48 13.63 13.61
CA TRP A 44 0.53 14.72 13.30
C TRP A 44 -0.48 14.29 12.22
N LEU A 45 0.01 13.69 11.14
CA LEU A 45 -0.83 13.20 10.04
C LEU A 45 -1.75 12.08 10.52
N PHE A 46 -1.25 11.17 11.34
CA PHE A 46 -2.06 10.10 11.94
C PHE A 46 -3.21 10.68 12.76
N LYS A 47 -2.93 11.60 13.70
CA LYS A 47 -3.97 12.23 14.52
C LYS A 47 -4.99 12.97 13.68
N LEU A 48 -4.55 13.74 12.68
CA LEU A 48 -5.44 14.46 11.76
C LEU A 48 -6.45 13.54 11.07
N LEU A 49 -6.02 12.34 10.64
CA LEU A 49 -6.87 11.38 9.94
C LEU A 49 -7.70 10.50 10.89
N ASN A 50 -7.18 10.22 12.08
CA ASN A 50 -7.77 9.31 13.06
C ASN A 50 -8.79 10.02 13.98
N ASP A 51 -8.58 11.30 14.31
CA ASP A 51 -9.46 12.07 15.18
C ASP A 51 -10.93 12.08 14.68
N PRO A 52 -11.21 12.27 13.37
CA PRO A 52 -12.59 12.22 12.87
C PRO A 52 -13.22 10.82 12.90
N VAL A 53 -12.42 9.75 13.04
CA VAL A 53 -12.93 8.37 13.14
C VAL A 53 -13.65 8.17 14.48
N HIS A 54 -13.18 8.80 15.56
CA HIS A 54 -13.82 8.72 16.88
C HIS A 54 -15.30 9.14 16.88
N ALA A 55 -15.69 10.03 15.97
CA ALA A 55 -17.07 10.50 15.87
C ALA A 55 -18.06 9.41 15.42
N GLY A 56 -17.59 8.24 14.97
CA GLY A 56 -18.45 7.11 14.56
C GLY A 56 -19.35 7.38 13.35
N GLY A 57 -19.17 8.52 12.68
CA GLY A 57 -19.98 8.94 11.55
C GLY A 57 -19.61 8.26 10.23
N LEU A 58 -19.99 8.89 9.12
CA LEU A 58 -19.71 8.39 7.76
C LEU A 58 -18.22 8.11 7.53
N TRP A 59 -17.33 8.94 8.08
CA TRP A 59 -15.88 8.75 7.97
C TRP A 59 -15.43 7.41 8.54
N ALA A 60 -15.86 7.06 9.75
CA ALA A 60 -15.54 5.79 10.39
C ALA A 60 -16.09 4.59 9.60
N HIS A 61 -17.30 4.72 9.03
CA HIS A 61 -17.91 3.66 8.23
C HIS A 61 -17.17 3.42 6.90
N ILE A 62 -16.71 4.48 6.23
CA ILE A 62 -15.90 4.37 5.00
C ILE A 62 -14.62 3.59 5.28
N TRP A 63 -13.90 3.96 6.34
CA TRP A 63 -12.67 3.26 6.74
C TRP A 63 -12.94 1.83 7.19
N ALA A 64 -13.99 1.60 7.98
CA ALA A 64 -14.40 0.26 8.40
C ALA A 64 -14.69 -0.66 7.20
N ILE A 65 -15.46 -0.19 6.20
CA ILE A 65 -15.73 -0.96 4.99
C ILE A 65 -14.44 -1.20 4.19
N GLY A 66 -13.62 -0.16 4.00
CA GLY A 66 -12.34 -0.29 3.29
C GLY A 66 -11.37 -1.27 3.94
N SER A 67 -11.42 -1.42 5.26
CA SER A 67 -10.57 -2.34 6.03
C SER A 67 -11.07 -3.79 6.07
N MET A 68 -12.21 -4.12 5.46
CA MET A 68 -12.73 -5.50 5.43
C MET A 68 -12.02 -6.36 4.38
N ARG A 69 -11.61 -7.59 4.75
CA ARG A 69 -10.95 -8.53 3.83
C ARG A 69 -11.72 -8.84 2.52
N PRO A 70 -13.05 -8.96 2.50
CA PRO A 70 -13.79 -9.17 1.25
C PRO A 70 -13.67 -8.02 0.26
N VAL A 71 -13.42 -6.78 0.72
CA VAL A 71 -13.25 -5.64 -0.17
C VAL A 71 -11.98 -5.78 -1.00
N ASP A 72 -10.87 -6.22 -0.39
CA ASP A 72 -9.64 -6.52 -1.10
C ASP A 72 -9.84 -7.63 -2.15
N ALA A 73 -10.53 -8.71 -1.76
CA ALA A 73 -10.86 -9.80 -2.69
C ALA A 73 -11.76 -9.31 -3.84
N GLY A 74 -12.75 -8.46 -3.55
CA GLY A 74 -13.63 -7.85 -4.53
C GLY A 74 -12.87 -6.99 -5.54
N VAL A 75 -11.95 -6.13 -5.06
CA VAL A 75 -11.06 -5.35 -5.93
C VAL A 75 -10.19 -6.26 -6.79
N GLY A 76 -9.62 -7.31 -6.21
CA GLY A 76 -8.84 -8.31 -6.94
C GLY A 76 -9.64 -9.02 -8.03
N VAL A 77 -10.89 -9.41 -7.77
CA VAL A 77 -11.80 -10.01 -8.75
C VAL A 77 -12.14 -9.04 -9.87
N VAL A 78 -12.41 -7.77 -9.54
CA VAL A 78 -12.69 -6.73 -10.55
C VAL A 78 -11.46 -6.52 -11.44
N MET A 79 -10.27 -6.42 -10.87
CA MET A 79 -9.02 -6.31 -11.63
C MET A 79 -8.82 -7.53 -12.54
N LEU A 80 -9.04 -8.74 -12.04
CA LEU A 80 -8.93 -9.97 -12.82
C LEU A 80 -9.96 -10.01 -13.96
N ALA A 81 -11.21 -9.62 -13.70
CA ALA A 81 -12.27 -9.55 -14.71
C ALA A 81 -11.93 -8.54 -15.81
N VAL A 82 -11.38 -7.38 -15.46
CA VAL A 82 -10.89 -6.37 -16.42
C VAL A 82 -9.74 -6.92 -17.26
N MET A 83 -8.80 -7.65 -16.66
CA MET A 83 -7.66 -8.24 -17.37
C MET A 83 -8.07 -9.40 -18.31
N LEU A 84 -9.04 -10.22 -17.90
CA LEU A 84 -9.50 -11.39 -18.67
C LEU A 84 -10.47 -11.01 -19.79
N LYS A 85 -11.11 -9.85 -19.73
CA LYS A 85 -11.98 -9.36 -20.80
C LYS A 85 -11.13 -9.06 -22.04
N ALA A 86 -11.21 -9.97 -23.02
CA ALA A 86 -10.57 -9.83 -24.31
C ALA A 86 -10.93 -8.48 -24.96
N ASP A 87 -9.94 -7.86 -25.59
CA ASP A 87 -10.04 -6.58 -26.28
C ASP A 87 -10.32 -5.36 -25.39
N LEU A 88 -10.34 -5.51 -24.07
CA LEU A 88 -10.30 -4.36 -23.14
C LEU A 88 -8.86 -3.93 -22.84
N VAL A 89 -8.00 -4.88 -22.46
CA VAL A 89 -6.58 -4.62 -22.11
C VAL A 89 -5.62 -5.42 -22.99
N PHE A 90 -5.94 -6.70 -23.24
CA PHE A 90 -5.14 -7.59 -24.06
C PHE A 90 -5.98 -8.14 -25.22
N THR A 91 -5.37 -8.30 -26.40
CA THR A 91 -6.03 -8.99 -27.51
C THR A 91 -6.20 -10.47 -27.18
N GLY A 92 -7.24 -11.13 -27.70
CA GLY A 92 -7.56 -12.54 -27.37
C GLY A 92 -6.35 -13.51 -27.34
N PRO A 93 -5.45 -13.51 -28.35
CA PRO A 93 -4.26 -14.37 -28.34
C PRO A 93 -3.24 -14.04 -27.24
N GLN A 94 -3.22 -12.80 -26.75
CA GLN A 94 -2.29 -12.34 -25.73
C GLN A 94 -2.74 -12.65 -24.30
N VAL A 95 -4.04 -12.93 -24.08
CA VAL A 95 -4.59 -13.17 -22.72
C VAL A 95 -3.85 -14.29 -22.00
N ARG A 96 -3.53 -15.40 -22.68
CA ARG A 96 -2.79 -16.51 -22.07
C ARG A 96 -1.36 -16.11 -21.68
N ARG A 97 -0.67 -15.36 -22.54
CA ARG A 97 0.68 -14.85 -22.26
C ARG A 97 0.66 -13.83 -21.12
N ALA A 98 -0.33 -12.95 -21.10
CA ALA A 98 -0.54 -11.97 -20.05
C ALA A 98 -0.80 -12.65 -18.70
N LEU A 99 -1.62 -13.72 -18.68
CA LEU A 99 -1.85 -14.52 -17.47
C LEU A 99 -0.56 -15.14 -16.94
N PHE A 100 0.26 -15.78 -17.79
CA PHE A 100 1.53 -16.34 -17.35
C PHE A 100 2.52 -15.26 -16.89
N ALA A 101 2.61 -14.14 -17.60
CA ALA A 101 3.44 -13.01 -17.19
C ALA A 101 3.00 -12.44 -15.83
N PHE A 102 1.67 -12.33 -15.61
CA PHE A 102 1.09 -11.91 -14.34
C PHE A 102 1.42 -12.89 -13.21
N LEU A 103 1.28 -14.20 -13.44
CA LEU A 103 1.63 -15.22 -12.45
C LEU A 103 3.13 -15.19 -12.11
N VAL A 104 4.00 -15.05 -13.11
CA VAL A 104 5.46 -14.90 -12.88
C VAL A 104 5.74 -13.64 -12.09
N ALA A 105 5.11 -12.52 -12.43
CA ALA A 105 5.25 -11.27 -11.69
C ALA A 105 4.78 -11.44 -10.23
N LEU A 106 3.65 -12.10 -9.97
CA LEU A 106 3.18 -12.42 -8.61
C LEU A 106 4.21 -13.22 -7.81
N ILE A 107 4.83 -14.24 -8.42
CA ILE A 107 5.86 -15.06 -7.77
C ILE A 107 7.10 -14.23 -7.47
N VAL A 108 7.60 -13.46 -8.43
CA VAL A 108 8.77 -12.58 -8.23
C VAL A 108 8.49 -11.55 -7.15
N MET A 109 7.31 -10.93 -7.16
CA MET A 109 6.87 -9.99 -6.13
C MET A 109 6.83 -10.65 -4.74
N LEU A 110 6.31 -11.88 -4.64
CA LEU A 110 6.28 -12.61 -3.38
C LEU A 110 7.69 -12.91 -2.85
N LEU A 111 8.60 -13.36 -3.70
CA LEU A 111 9.99 -13.65 -3.31
C LEU A 111 10.71 -12.39 -2.84
N MET A 112 10.61 -11.31 -3.61
CA MET A 112 11.20 -10.01 -3.25
C MET A 112 10.61 -9.46 -1.95
N ARG A 113 9.30 -9.59 -1.74
CA ARG A 113 8.65 -9.21 -0.48
C ARG A 113 9.25 -9.95 0.71
N VAL A 114 9.40 -11.27 0.62
CA VAL A 114 9.96 -12.08 1.73
C VAL A 114 11.39 -11.65 2.03
N LEU A 115 12.24 -11.54 1.00
CA LEU A 115 13.64 -11.10 1.17
C LEU A 115 13.73 -9.70 1.78
N PHE A 116 12.86 -8.78 1.34
CA PHE A 116 12.85 -7.42 1.85
C PHE A 116 12.34 -7.35 3.29
N ALA A 117 11.32 -8.14 3.64
CA ALA A 117 10.80 -8.22 5.01
C ALA A 117 11.89 -8.68 5.98
N ASP A 118 12.66 -9.70 5.61
CA ASP A 118 13.78 -10.22 6.41
C ASP A 118 14.91 -9.19 6.54
N LEU A 119 15.26 -8.49 5.45
CA LEU A 119 16.27 -7.43 5.47
C LEU A 119 15.86 -6.29 6.41
N VAL A 120 14.61 -5.85 6.34
CA VAL A 120 14.10 -4.75 7.17
C VAL A 120 14.07 -5.17 8.64
N GLU A 121 13.67 -6.41 8.92
CA GLU A 121 13.71 -6.98 10.27
C GLU A 121 15.14 -6.94 10.83
N TYR A 122 16.11 -7.40 10.03
CA TYR A 122 17.53 -7.37 10.38
C TYR A 122 18.07 -5.95 10.61
N MET A 123 17.65 -4.99 9.78
CA MET A 123 18.07 -3.58 9.89
C MET A 123 17.35 -2.82 11.01
N GLY A 124 16.38 -3.43 11.71
CA GLY A 124 15.60 -2.79 12.77
C GLY A 124 14.68 -1.67 12.27
N TRP A 125 14.30 -1.71 10.98
CA TRP A 125 13.44 -0.70 10.38
C TRP A 125 11.94 -1.02 10.51
N GLN A 126 11.60 -2.20 11.02
CA GLN A 126 10.21 -2.60 11.24
C GLN A 126 9.56 -1.80 12.36
N HIS A 127 8.35 -1.30 12.11
CA HIS A 127 7.55 -0.57 13.09
C HIS A 127 6.09 -1.05 13.08
N ALA A 128 5.49 -1.11 14.27
CA ALA A 128 4.06 -1.34 14.45
C ALA A 128 3.24 -0.15 13.93
N SER A 129 1.96 -0.39 13.62
CA SER A 129 1.06 0.65 13.16
C SER A 129 0.88 1.73 14.24
N PRO A 130 0.69 3.01 13.85
CA PRO A 130 0.44 4.09 14.81
C PRO A 130 -0.78 3.84 15.72
N SER A 131 -1.80 3.10 15.24
CA SER A 131 -2.95 2.66 16.04
C SER A 131 -2.62 1.71 17.21
N LEU A 132 -1.40 1.17 17.27
CA LEU A 132 -0.91 0.35 18.39
C LEU A 132 0.03 1.12 19.31
N VAL A 133 0.62 2.22 18.84
CA VAL A 133 1.70 2.94 19.54
C VAL A 133 1.22 4.29 20.09
N VAL A 134 0.25 4.92 19.44
CA VAL A 134 -0.31 6.22 19.84
C VAL A 134 -1.49 5.99 20.79
N GLU A 135 -1.33 6.42 22.04
CA GLU A 135 -2.40 6.34 23.03
C GLU A 135 -3.66 7.10 22.59
N GLY A 136 -4.83 6.50 22.83
CA GLY A 136 -6.12 7.11 22.53
C GLY A 136 -6.57 7.01 21.07
N SER A 137 -5.90 6.23 20.22
CA SER A 137 -6.32 6.03 18.83
C SER A 137 -7.66 5.31 18.71
N ALA A 138 -8.60 5.85 17.94
CA ALA A 138 -9.77 5.14 17.45
C ALA A 138 -9.38 3.83 16.75
N ARG A 139 -9.88 2.71 17.28
CA ARG A 139 -9.77 1.39 16.67
C ARG A 139 -11.11 0.97 16.11
N LEU A 140 -11.16 0.69 14.81
CA LEU A 140 -12.38 0.26 14.12
C LEU A 140 -12.89 -1.07 14.69
N THR A 141 -11.98 -1.93 15.13
CA THR A 141 -12.27 -3.19 15.81
C THR A 141 -13.04 -2.98 17.12
N GLU A 142 -12.73 -1.92 17.86
CA GLU A 142 -13.43 -1.56 19.10
C GLU A 142 -14.77 -0.88 18.83
N MET A 143 -14.85 -0.10 17.74
CA MET A 143 -16.06 0.63 17.35
C MET A 143 -17.10 -0.25 16.64
N PHE A 144 -16.66 -1.29 15.93
CA PHE A 144 -17.51 -2.20 15.15
C PHE A 144 -17.24 -3.68 15.50
N PRO A 145 -17.46 -4.11 16.77
CA PRO A 145 -17.11 -5.47 17.22
C PRO A 145 -17.85 -6.58 16.45
N ALA A 146 -19.11 -6.33 16.05
CA ALA A 146 -19.89 -7.26 15.24
C ALA A 146 -19.36 -7.43 13.81
N TRP A 147 -18.58 -6.47 13.31
CA TRP A 147 -17.97 -6.55 11.98
C TRP A 147 -16.61 -7.21 12.05
N GLU A 148 -15.87 -7.01 13.13
CA GLU A 148 -14.63 -7.74 13.38
C GLU A 148 -14.85 -9.26 13.36
N GLU A 149 -15.81 -9.74 14.17
CA GLU A 149 -16.12 -11.17 14.28
C GLU A 149 -16.46 -11.81 12.93
N ARG A 150 -17.02 -11.01 12.00
CA ARG A 150 -17.51 -11.49 10.71
C ARG A 150 -16.52 -11.28 9.56
N TRP A 151 -15.71 -10.24 9.61
CA TRP A 151 -14.98 -9.74 8.43
C TRP A 151 -13.51 -9.41 8.67
N ASP A 152 -13.03 -9.48 9.92
CA ASP A 152 -11.61 -9.32 10.30
C ASP A 152 -11.02 -7.99 9.77
N LEU A 153 -11.27 -6.92 10.51
CA LEU A 153 -10.96 -5.53 10.17
C LEU A 153 -9.46 -5.25 10.32
N LYS A 154 -8.86 -4.72 9.26
CA LYS A 154 -7.46 -4.29 9.25
C LYS A 154 -7.30 -2.89 9.85
N ASP A 155 -7.34 -2.77 11.17
CA ASP A 155 -7.11 -1.49 11.87
C ASP A 155 -5.81 -1.44 12.69
N SER A 156 -5.12 -2.57 12.82
CA SER A 156 -3.84 -2.69 13.51
C SER A 156 -2.91 -3.67 12.78
N ALA A 157 -1.62 -3.34 12.75
CA ALA A 157 -0.60 -4.19 12.13
C ALA A 157 0.69 -4.13 12.94
N SER A 158 1.18 -5.30 13.39
CA SER A 158 2.47 -5.40 14.10
C SER A 158 3.68 -5.15 13.18
N ARG A 159 3.50 -5.32 11.87
CA ARG A 159 4.51 -5.08 10.83
C ARG A 159 3.95 -4.09 9.79
N SER A 160 3.80 -2.83 10.19
CA SER A 160 3.14 -1.80 9.36
C SER A 160 4.08 -1.08 8.40
N PHE A 161 5.36 -0.97 8.75
CA PHE A 161 6.36 -0.35 7.90
C PHE A 161 7.62 -1.20 7.78
N PRO A 162 8.19 -1.35 6.57
CA PRO A 162 7.59 -1.03 5.27
C PRO A 162 6.48 -2.03 4.94
N GLY A 163 5.34 -1.51 4.49
CA GLY A 163 4.18 -2.34 4.20
C GLY A 163 4.32 -3.18 2.94
N ASP A 164 3.44 -4.18 2.80
CA ASP A 164 3.43 -5.12 1.67
C ASP A 164 3.44 -4.42 0.31
N HIS A 165 2.70 -3.32 0.15
CA HIS A 165 2.66 -2.55 -1.09
C HIS A 165 3.96 -1.79 -1.38
N ALA A 166 4.67 -1.31 -0.36
CA ALA A 166 5.95 -0.63 -0.54
C ALA A 166 7.03 -1.61 -1.03
N SER A 167 7.01 -2.85 -0.53
CA SER A 167 7.94 -3.90 -1.00
C SER A 167 7.72 -4.29 -2.46
N VAL A 168 6.48 -4.19 -2.94
CA VAL A 168 6.10 -4.45 -4.35
C VAL A 168 6.53 -3.30 -5.27
N LEU A 169 6.47 -2.05 -4.83
CA LEU A 169 6.89 -0.87 -5.60
C LEU A 169 8.41 -0.79 -5.86
N LEU A 170 9.21 -1.60 -5.17
CA LEU A 170 10.66 -1.67 -5.39
C LEU A 170 11.04 -2.48 -6.67
N ILE A 171 10.06 -3.09 -7.34
CA ILE A 171 10.21 -3.93 -8.55
C ILE A 171 9.59 -3.20 -9.74
#